data_AF-A0A0E9V7R0-F1
#
_entry.id   AF-A0A0E9V7R0-F1
#
_cell.length_a   1.000
_cell.length_b   1.000
_cell.length_c   1.000
_cell.angle_alpha   90.00
_cell.angle_beta   90.00
_cell.angle_gamma   90.00
#
_symmetry.space_group_name_H-M   'P 1'
#
loop_
_entity.id
_entity.type
_entity.pdbx_description
1 polymer ?
#
loop_
_entity_poly.entity_id
_entity_poly.type
_entity_poly.pdbx_seq_one_letter_code
_entity_poly.pdbx_strand_id
1 'polypeptide(L)'
;MSSIVESPQIVRKLSWVENYWPDDALLGKPKVTKYCLICVKDSYTDFHIECGGASVWYHVLKGGKIFFLIKPTLPTLPCMSAGGPHPITARCSSPIR
;
A
#
# COMPACT_ATOMS: atom_id res chain seq x y z
N MET A 1 -4.65 -18.98 1.82
CA MET A 1 -4.41 -17.90 2.80
C MET A 1 -5.44 -16.76 2.76
N SER A 2 -6.25 -16.61 1.71
CA SER A 2 -7.22 -15.51 1.62
C SER A 2 -8.39 -15.58 2.61
N SER A 3 -8.68 -16.75 3.18
CA SER A 3 -9.80 -16.98 4.11
C SER A 3 -9.50 -16.59 5.56
N ILE A 4 -8.22 -16.43 5.94
CA ILE A 4 -7.80 -16.15 7.33
C ILE A 4 -7.59 -14.66 7.61
N VAL A 5 -7.62 -13.82 6.58
CA VAL A 5 -7.47 -12.36 6.69
C VAL A 5 -8.60 -11.71 5.94
N GLU A 6 -9.27 -10.79 6.61
CA GLU A 6 -10.31 -9.96 6.05
C GLU A 6 -9.86 -8.49 6.07
N SER A 7 -10.10 -7.75 4.99
CA SER A 7 -9.76 -6.33 4.93
C SER A 7 -10.62 -5.52 5.91
N PRO A 8 -10.20 -4.30 6.29
CA PRO A 8 -11.06 -3.42 7.09
C PRO A 8 -12.38 -3.13 6.37
N GLN A 9 -13.48 -3.03 7.11
CA GLN A 9 -14.80 -2.78 6.53
C GLN A 9 -14.83 -1.52 5.65
N ILE A 10 -14.13 -0.45 6.08
CA ILE A 10 -14.06 0.80 5.32
C ILE A 10 -13.39 0.61 3.95
N VAL A 11 -12.36 -0.25 3.86
CA VAL A 11 -11.68 -0.54 2.60
C VAL A 11 -12.63 -1.23 1.63
N ARG A 12 -13.44 -2.19 2.11
CA ARG A 12 -14.45 -2.84 1.27
C ARG A 12 -15.53 -1.88 0.79
N LYS A 13 -16.01 -1.00 1.69
CA LYS A 13 -17.04 0.00 1.36
C LYS A 13 -16.58 1.01 0.31
N LEU A 14 -15.28 1.36 0.29
CA LEU A 14 -14.74 2.37 -0.64
C LEU A 14 -14.09 1.77 -1.90
N SER A 15 -13.77 0.47 -1.89
CA SER A 15 -13.03 -0.16 -2.99
C SER A 15 -13.80 -0.10 -4.30
N TRP A 16 -13.21 0.49 -5.34
CA TRP A 16 -13.82 0.47 -6.67
C TRP A 16 -13.86 -0.94 -7.26
N VAL A 17 -12.81 -1.72 -7.04
CA VAL A 17 -12.73 -3.10 -7.54
C VAL A 17 -13.82 -3.98 -6.93
N GLU A 18 -14.16 -3.76 -5.66
CA GLU A 18 -15.17 -4.59 -5.00
C GLU A 18 -16.60 -4.17 -5.31
N ASN A 19 -16.85 -2.88 -5.54
CA ASN A 19 -18.21 -2.36 -5.71
C ASN A 19 -18.62 -2.12 -7.17
N TYR A 20 -17.66 -1.96 -8.09
CA TYR A 20 -17.95 -1.51 -9.45
C TYR A 20 -17.25 -2.32 -10.55
N TRP A 21 -16.35 -3.25 -10.22
CA TRP A 21 -15.75 -4.10 -11.24
C TRP A 21 -16.77 -5.13 -11.73
N PRO A 22 -17.08 -5.20 -13.04
CA PRO A 22 -18.10 -6.10 -13.54
C PRO A 22 -17.60 -7.55 -13.61
N ASP A 23 -18.47 -8.50 -13.28
CA ASP A 23 -18.12 -9.93 -13.25
C ASP A 23 -17.91 -10.51 -14.66
N ASP A 24 -18.52 -9.91 -15.67
CA ASP A 24 -18.41 -10.27 -17.09
C ASP A 24 -17.32 -9.47 -17.84
N ALA A 25 -16.46 -8.77 -17.11
CA ALA A 25 -15.32 -8.07 -17.70
C ALA A 25 -14.44 -9.03 -18.52
N LEU A 26 -14.16 -8.66 -19.78
CA LEU A 26 -13.19 -9.38 -20.62
C LEU A 26 -11.78 -9.37 -20.00
N LEU A 27 -11.49 -8.33 -19.21
CA LEU A 27 -10.25 -8.22 -18.43
C LEU A 27 -10.49 -8.79 -17.03
N GLY A 28 -9.53 -9.59 -16.55
CA GLY A 28 -9.63 -10.21 -15.23
C GLY A 28 -9.70 -9.18 -14.09
N LYS A 29 -10.52 -9.46 -13.08
CA LYS A 29 -10.65 -8.64 -11.87
C LYS A 29 -9.29 -8.42 -11.18
N PRO A 30 -8.88 -7.17 -10.89
CA PRO A 30 -7.62 -6.89 -10.23
C PRO A 30 -7.52 -7.57 -8.85
N LYS A 31 -6.44 -8.33 -8.62
CA LYS A 31 -6.20 -9.06 -7.36
C LYS A 31 -5.16 -8.36 -6.50
N VAL A 32 -5.51 -7.18 -5.99
CA VAL A 32 -4.60 -6.27 -5.27
C VAL A 32 -5.08 -5.91 -3.86
N THR A 33 -5.94 -6.72 -3.25
CA THR A 33 -6.62 -6.37 -1.98
C THR A 33 -5.99 -6.98 -0.73
N LYS A 34 -5.17 -8.02 -0.88
CA LYS A 34 -4.54 -8.75 0.23
C LYS A 34 -3.08 -9.05 -0.08
N TYR A 35 -2.18 -8.49 0.71
CA TYR A 35 -0.74 -8.74 0.64
C TYR A 35 -0.23 -9.25 1.98
N CYS A 36 0.70 -10.21 1.95
CA CYS A 36 1.46 -10.63 3.12
C CYS A 36 2.90 -10.11 2.95
N LEU A 37 3.31 -9.20 3.82
CA LEU A 37 4.66 -8.62 3.80
C LEU A 37 5.49 -9.27 4.91
N ILE A 38 6.61 -9.86 4.52
CA ILE A 38 7.61 -10.42 5.44
C ILE A 38 8.89 -9.64 5.22
N CYS A 39 9.38 -8.99 6.27
CA CYS A 39 10.56 -8.14 6.20
C CYS A 39 11.50 -8.46 7.36
N VAL A 40 12.78 -8.54 7.07
CA VAL A 40 13.82 -8.66 8.10
C VAL A 40 14.16 -7.28 8.65
N LYS A 41 14.80 -7.25 9.83
CA LYS A 41 15.31 -6.02 10.42
C LYS A 41 16.14 -5.24 9.40
N ASP A 42 15.97 -3.92 9.38
CA ASP A 42 16.68 -2.97 8.53
C ASP A 42 16.35 -3.06 7.04
N SER A 43 15.33 -3.86 6.65
CA SER A 43 14.75 -3.81 5.31
C SER A 43 14.20 -2.41 5.02
N TYR A 44 14.49 -1.90 3.82
CA TYR A 44 14.10 -0.57 3.36
C TYR A 44 13.40 -0.68 2.01
N THR A 45 12.24 -0.02 1.89
CA THR A 45 11.54 0.19 0.62
C THR A 45 11.59 1.66 0.34
N ASP A 46 12.28 2.06 -0.74
CA ASP A 46 12.47 3.47 -1.06
C ASP A 46 11.15 4.20 -1.30
N PHE A 47 11.22 5.52 -1.33
CA PHE A 47 10.07 6.35 -1.56
C PHE A 47 9.34 5.90 -2.84
N HIS A 48 8.03 5.70 -2.77
CA HIS A 48 7.18 5.41 -3.94
C HIS A 48 5.77 6.01 -3.80
N ILE A 49 5.04 6.07 -4.92
CA ILE A 49 3.58 6.19 -4.95
C ILE A 49 3.03 4.79 -5.18
N GLU A 50 1.98 4.41 -4.47
CA GLU A 50 1.31 3.13 -4.70
C GLU A 50 0.76 3.05 -6.13
N CYS A 51 0.81 1.85 -6.71
CA CYS A 51 0.43 1.67 -8.12
C CYS A 51 -1.00 2.18 -8.38
N GLY A 52 -1.17 2.96 -9.46
CA GLY A 52 -2.45 3.57 -9.81
C GLY A 52 -2.92 4.68 -8.84
N GLY A 53 -2.03 5.19 -7.97
CA GLY A 53 -2.40 6.18 -6.96
C GLY A 53 -3.34 5.63 -5.88
N ALA A 54 -3.31 4.30 -5.68
CA ALA A 54 -4.23 3.63 -4.78
C ALA A 54 -4.02 4.06 -3.32
N SER A 55 -5.12 4.14 -2.58
CA SER A 55 -5.07 4.18 -1.11
C SER A 55 -4.76 2.78 -0.57
N VAL A 56 -3.95 2.70 0.48
CA VAL A 56 -3.49 1.44 1.08
C VAL A 56 -3.78 1.37 2.57
N TRP A 57 -3.87 0.14 3.08
CA TRP A 57 -4.03 -0.15 4.50
C TRP A 57 -2.95 -1.16 4.94
N TYR A 58 -2.37 -0.95 6.12
CA TYR A 58 -1.35 -1.82 6.69
C TYR A 58 -1.76 -2.25 8.11
N HIS A 59 -1.49 -3.51 8.44
CA HIS A 59 -1.59 -4.03 9.79
C HIS A 59 -0.30 -4.80 10.13
N VAL A 60 0.43 -4.33 11.14
CA VAL A 60 1.67 -4.99 11.60
C VAL A 60 1.29 -6.06 12.61
N LEU A 61 1.37 -7.33 12.20
CA LEU A 61 1.06 -8.46 13.07
C LEU A 61 2.16 -8.69 14.14
N LYS A 62 3.43 -8.53 13.76
CA LYS A 62 4.59 -8.71 14.65
C LYS A 62 5.76 -7.85 14.18
N GLY A 63 6.52 -7.28 15.13
CA GLY A 63 7.67 -6.41 14.84
C GLY A 63 7.30 -4.93 14.75
N GLY A 64 8.06 -4.15 13.98
CA GLY A 64 7.81 -2.72 13.76
C GLY A 64 8.06 -2.30 12.31
N LYS A 65 7.29 -1.31 11.86
CA LYS A 65 7.47 -0.67 10.55
C LYS A 65 7.34 0.84 10.71
N ILE A 66 8.35 1.56 10.26
CA ILE A 66 8.40 3.02 10.26
C ILE A 66 8.08 3.48 8.85
N PHE A 67 7.09 4.37 8.72
CA PHE A 67 6.75 5.01 7.46
C PHE A 67 7.18 6.47 7.51
N PHE A 68 7.83 6.94 6.45
CA PHE A 68 8.09 8.37 6.27
C PHE A 68 7.17 8.88 5.16
N LEU A 69 6.30 9.82 5.51
CA LEU A 69 5.22 10.29 4.66
C LEU A 69 5.51 11.72 4.17
N ILE A 70 5.35 11.96 2.88
CA ILE A 70 5.41 13.27 2.25
C ILE A 70 4.04 13.58 1.66
N LYS A 71 3.50 14.75 1.98
CA LYS A 71 2.22 15.21 1.43
C LYS A 71 2.36 15.44 -0.08
N PRO A 72 1.53 14.82 -0.93
CA PRO A 72 1.54 15.12 -2.37
C PRO A 72 0.98 16.54 -2.58
N THR A 73 1.84 17.45 -3.04
CA THR A 73 1.50 18.85 -3.37
C THR A 73 1.81 19.12 -4.84
N LEU A 74 1.14 20.09 -5.47
CA LEU A 74 1.37 20.44 -6.88
C LEU A 74 2.85 20.65 -7.26
N PRO A 75 3.70 21.26 -6.42
CA PRO A 75 5.13 21.41 -6.73
C PRO A 75 5.94 20.10 -6.61
N THR A 76 5.47 19.12 -5.84
CA THR A 76 6.19 17.86 -5.60
C THR A 76 5.83 16.78 -6.61
N LEU A 77 4.65 16.83 -7.25
CA LEU A 77 4.27 15.85 -8.28
C LEU A 77 5.22 15.80 -9.50
N PRO A 78 5.69 16.93 -10.06
CA PRO A 78 6.65 16.91 -11.15
C PRO A 78 8.02 16.34 -10.73
N CYS A 79 8.50 16.67 -9.53
CA CYS A 79 9.78 16.12 -9.05
C CYS A 79 9.69 14.60 -8.80
N MET A 80 8.52 14.11 -8.36
CA MET A 80 8.24 12.67 -8.23
C MET A 80 8.27 11.94 -9.58
N SER A 81 7.79 12.56 -10.66
CA SER A 81 7.86 11.95 -12.01
C SER A 81 9.28 11.95 -12.61
N ALA A 82 10.19 12.74 -12.04
CA ALA A 82 11.58 12.90 -12.50
C ALA A 82 12.60 12.13 -11.65
N GLY A 83 12.17 11.17 -10.82
CA GLY A 83 13.04 10.38 -9.95
C GLY A 83 13.39 11.03 -8.61
N GLY A 84 12.66 12.08 -8.20
CA GLY A 84 12.73 12.64 -6.86
C GLY A 84 12.03 11.78 -5.80
N PRO A 85 12.15 12.12 -4.50
CA PRO A 85 11.53 11.34 -3.42
C PRO A 85 10.00 11.38 -3.52
N HIS A 86 9.41 10.20 -3.66
CA HIS A 86 7.98 9.91 -3.70
C HIS A 86 7.31 9.95 -2.30
N PRO A 87 5.96 9.81 -2.14
CA PRO A 87 5.28 10.18 -0.91
C PRO A 87 5.39 9.21 0.26
N ILE A 88 5.81 7.97 0.06
CA ILE A 88 5.96 7.02 1.16
C ILE A 88 7.20 6.15 0.99
N THR A 89 8.04 6.11 2.02
CA THR A 89 9.09 5.09 2.19
C THR A 89 8.84 4.34 3.49
N ALA A 90 9.35 3.12 3.60
CA ALA A 90 9.22 2.35 4.81
C ALA A 90 10.49 1.60 5.20
N ARG A 91 10.79 1.58 6.50
CA ARG A 91 11.86 0.78 7.10
C ARG A 91 11.29 -0.17 8.13
N CYS A 92 11.74 -1.43 8.07
CA CYS A 92 11.35 -2.43 9.06
C CYS A 92 12.33 -2.39 10.24
N SER A 93 11.78 -2.30 11.44
CA SER A 93 12.54 -2.26 12.68
C SER A 93 12.30 -3.54 13.49
N SER A 94 13.26 -3.86 14.37
CA SER A 94 13.02 -4.80 15.46
C SER A 94 11.81 -4.34 16.30
N PRO A 95 11.16 -5.26 17.05
CA PRO A 95 10.06 -4.88 17.94
C PRO A 95 10.46 -3.68 18.80
N ILE A 96 9.63 -2.64 18.80
CA ILE A 96 9.77 -1.53 19.75
C ILE A 96 9.48 -2.16 21.12
N ARG A 97 10.51 -2.23 21.97
CA ARG A 97 10.41 -2.77 23.32
C ARG A 97 9.80 -1.73 24.24
#